data_AF-A0A396HXS2-F1
#
_entry.id   AF-A0A396HXS2-F1
#
_cell.length_a   1.000
_cell.length_b   1.000
_cell.length_c   1.000
_cell.angle_alpha   90.00
_cell.angle_beta   90.00
_cell.angle_gamma   90.00
#
_symmetry.space_group_name_H-M   'P 1'
#
loop_
_entity.id
_entity.type
_entity.pdbx_description
1 polymer ?
#
loop_
_entity_poly.entity_id
_entity_poly.type
_entity_poly.pdbx_seq_one_letter_code
_entity_poly.pdbx_strand_id
1 'polypeptide(L)'
;MFLITWYHIVTETLCFWYVKVGIKIERFIRQRVLIRNYYSVSPKRLVRRFHNLKSLTLKGKPHFNDFTLVPRDWGGFVYPWIEALAKNKVGLEELRLKRIVVSDESLDLLSRSFVNFKSKVKPLFYAC
;
A
#
# COMPACT_ATOMS: atom_id res chain seq x y z
N MET A 1 -25.40 -40.98 11.99
CA MET A 1 -25.30 -40.00 10.89
C MET A 1 -25.36 -38.54 11.34
N PHE A 2 -26.19 -38.18 12.34
CA PHE A 2 -26.35 -36.79 12.81
C PHE A 2 -25.13 -36.16 13.53
N LEU A 3 -24.30 -36.92 14.22
CA LEU A 3 -23.12 -36.38 14.93
C LEU A 3 -21.99 -35.97 13.97
N ILE A 4 -21.83 -36.66 12.83
CA ILE A 4 -20.78 -36.37 11.85
C ILE A 4 -21.09 -35.09 11.09
N THR A 5 -22.36 -34.91 10.68
CA THR A 5 -22.81 -33.65 10.06
C THR A 5 -22.77 -32.48 11.04
N TRP A 6 -23.11 -32.69 12.32
CA TRP A 6 -22.99 -31.64 13.33
C TRP A 6 -21.52 -31.25 13.59
N TYR A 7 -20.60 -32.22 13.69
CA TYR A 7 -19.17 -31.95 13.85
C TYR A 7 -18.58 -31.20 12.65
N HIS A 8 -18.96 -31.57 11.42
CA HIS A 8 -18.55 -30.87 10.20
C HIS A 8 -19.09 -29.43 10.13
N ILE A 9 -20.35 -29.20 10.48
CA ILE A 9 -20.94 -27.85 10.49
C ILE A 9 -20.25 -26.96 11.55
N VAL A 10 -19.97 -27.52 12.73
CA VAL A 10 -19.29 -26.79 13.81
C VAL A 10 -17.85 -26.45 13.41
N THR A 11 -17.10 -27.37 12.79
CA THR A 11 -15.72 -27.12 12.35
C THR A 11 -15.65 -26.12 11.20
N GLU A 12 -16.57 -26.17 10.23
CA GLU A 12 -16.64 -25.20 9.13
C GLU A 12 -16.98 -23.79 9.63
N THR A 13 -17.93 -23.68 10.55
CA THR A 13 -18.35 -22.40 11.11
C THR A 13 -17.26 -21.78 11.99
N LEU A 14 -16.56 -22.60 12.79
CA LEU A 14 -15.39 -22.17 13.58
C LEU A 14 -14.23 -21.73 12.69
N CYS A 15 -13.93 -22.49 11.63
CA CYS A 15 -12.87 -22.14 10.68
C CYS A 15 -13.18 -20.81 9.98
N PHE A 16 -14.43 -20.60 9.54
CA PHE A 16 -14.86 -19.34 8.94
C PHE A 16 -14.72 -18.16 9.92
N TRP A 17 -15.14 -18.33 11.18
CA TRP A 17 -14.98 -17.31 12.22
C TRP A 17 -13.52 -16.99 12.49
N TYR A 18 -12.68 -18.02 12.62
CA TYR A 18 -11.25 -17.87 12.88
C TYR A 18 -10.55 -17.11 11.74
N VAL A 19 -10.85 -17.45 10.49
CA VAL A 19 -10.32 -16.73 9.31
C VAL A 19 -10.79 -15.28 9.31
N LYS A 20 -12.08 -15.03 9.57
CA LYS A 20 -12.64 -13.68 9.58
C LYS A 20 -12.01 -12.80 10.66
N VAL A 21 -11.79 -13.35 11.85
CA VAL A 21 -11.11 -12.67 12.96
C VAL A 21 -9.64 -12.44 12.64
N GLY A 22 -8.95 -13.46 12.11
CA GLY A 22 -7.55 -13.35 11.69
C GLY A 22 -7.31 -12.24 10.67
N ILE A 23 -8.18 -12.12 9.65
CA ILE A 23 -8.10 -11.02 8.67
C ILE A 23 -8.33 -9.65 9.33
N LYS A 24 -9.27 -9.54 10.28
CA LYS A 24 -9.50 -8.29 11.01
C LYS A 24 -8.26 -7.89 11.82
N ILE A 25 -7.68 -8.83 12.56
CA ILE A 25 -6.49 -8.59 13.37
C ILE A 25 -5.31 -8.18 12.47
N GLU A 26 -5.06 -8.93 11.39
CA GLU A 26 -3.99 -8.65 10.42
C GLU A 26 -4.06 -7.21 9.89
N ARG A 27 -5.26 -6.73 9.57
CA ARG A 27 -5.50 -5.35 9.10
C ARG A 27 -5.12 -4.28 10.13
N PHE A 28 -5.34 -4.53 11.41
CA PHE A 28 -5.02 -3.59 12.48
C PHE A 28 -3.55 -3.61 12.88
N ILE A 29 -2.91 -4.78 12.89
CA ILE A 29 -1.51 -4.92 13.32
C ILE A 29 -0.51 -4.60 12.21
N ARG A 30 -0.91 -4.69 10.94
CA ARG A 30 0.02 -4.54 9.82
C ARG A 30 0.44 -3.09 9.65
N GLN A 31 1.71 -2.83 9.97
CA GLN A 31 2.34 -1.52 9.83
C GLN A 31 3.15 -1.36 8.55
N ARG A 32 3.50 -2.45 7.86
CA ARG A 32 4.36 -2.42 6.66
C ARG A 32 3.65 -3.06 5.48
N VAL A 33 3.57 -2.34 4.36
CA VAL A 33 2.93 -2.82 3.13
C VAL A 33 3.82 -2.61 1.93
N LEU A 34 3.93 -3.66 1.11
CA LEU A 34 4.62 -3.63 -0.18
C LEU A 34 3.60 -3.82 -1.30
N ILE A 35 3.51 -2.84 -2.18
CA ILE A 35 2.79 -2.94 -3.44
C ILE A 35 3.81 -3.13 -4.55
N ARG A 36 3.78 -4.32 -5.15
CA ARG A 36 4.69 -4.70 -6.24
C ARG A 36 4.26 -4.15 -7.60
N ASN A 37 2.96 -3.90 -7.77
CA ASN A 37 2.39 -3.32 -8.97
C ASN A 37 1.56 -2.11 -8.58
N TYR A 38 2.01 -0.91 -8.92
CA TYR A 38 1.30 0.35 -8.66
C TYR A 38 -0.18 0.33 -9.07
N TYR A 39 -0.53 -0.37 -10.14
CA TYR A 39 -1.90 -0.42 -10.68
C TYR A 39 -2.78 -1.50 -10.04
N SER A 40 -2.25 -2.36 -9.16
CA SER A 40 -3.04 -3.45 -8.59
C SER A 40 -4.01 -3.01 -7.48
N VAL A 41 -3.73 -1.87 -6.83
CA VAL A 41 -4.48 -1.40 -5.66
C VAL A 41 -4.61 0.11 -5.71
N SER A 42 -5.80 0.63 -5.39
CA SER A 42 -6.00 2.06 -5.23
C SER A 42 -5.57 2.54 -3.84
N PRO A 43 -5.04 3.77 -3.71
CA PRO A 43 -4.61 4.31 -2.41
C PRO A 43 -5.76 4.36 -1.38
N LYS A 44 -6.98 4.69 -1.80
CA LYS A 44 -8.17 4.67 -0.95
C LYS A 44 -8.43 3.30 -0.32
N ARG A 45 -8.24 2.21 -1.09
CA ARG A 45 -8.41 0.84 -0.59
C ARG A 45 -7.33 0.46 0.42
N LEU A 46 -6.09 0.89 0.19
CA LEU A 46 -4.99 0.63 1.10
C LEU A 46 -5.22 1.30 2.46
N VAL A 47 -5.55 2.58 2.46
CA VAL A 47 -5.75 3.35 3.70
C VAL A 47 -6.95 2.84 4.50
N ARG A 48 -8.05 2.49 3.83
CA ARG A 48 -9.22 1.86 4.48
C ARG A 48 -8.91 0.49 5.08
N ARG A 49 -7.92 -0.22 4.52
CA ARG A 49 -7.55 -1.56 5.00
C ARG A 49 -6.54 -1.51 6.14
N PHE A 50 -5.58 -0.60 6.07
CA PHE A 50 -4.43 -0.53 6.99
C PHE A 50 -4.32 0.86 7.61
N HIS A 51 -5.04 1.08 8.72
CA HIS A 51 -5.07 2.37 9.40
C HIS A 51 -3.77 2.69 10.16
N ASN A 52 -3.06 1.65 10.64
CA ASN A 52 -1.83 1.79 11.41
C ASN A 52 -0.56 1.69 10.54
N LEU A 53 -0.67 2.03 9.25
CA LEU A 53 0.46 1.94 8.33
C LEU A 53 1.59 2.91 8.71
N LYS A 54 2.79 2.37 8.83
CA LYS A 54 4.04 3.10 9.13
C LYS A 54 5.02 3.10 7.97
N SER A 55 5.08 2.02 7.20
CA SER A 55 6.01 1.87 6.07
C SER A 55 5.28 1.41 4.81
N LEU A 56 5.43 2.17 3.73
CA LEU A 56 4.86 1.84 2.42
C LEU A 56 5.98 1.71 1.39
N THR A 57 5.98 0.59 0.65
CA THR A 57 6.84 0.42 -0.52
C THR A 57 5.99 0.32 -1.78
N LEU A 58 6.21 1.22 -2.74
CA LEU A 58 5.53 1.24 -4.03
C LEU A 58 6.52 0.92 -5.15
N LYS A 59 6.17 -0.07 -5.96
CA LYS A 59 6.89 -0.41 -7.19
C LYS A 59 6.01 -0.08 -8.39
N GLY A 60 6.52 0.81 -9.24
CA GLY A 60 5.84 1.27 -10.45
C GLY A 60 6.24 0.44 -11.66
N LYS A 61 6.83 1.12 -12.65
CA LYS A 61 7.08 0.57 -13.99
C LYS A 61 7.83 -0.78 -13.93
N PRO A 62 7.42 -1.79 -14.73
CA PRO A 62 8.10 -3.07 -14.80
C PRO A 62 9.54 -2.91 -15.30
N HIS A 63 10.35 -3.96 -15.16
CA HIS A 63 11.75 -3.94 -15.60
C HIS A 63 11.94 -3.76 -17.10
N PHE A 64 10.96 -4.15 -17.91
CA PHE A 64 11.03 -4.01 -19.36
C PHE A 64 10.78 -2.58 -19.87
N ASN A 65 10.63 -1.59 -18.97
CA ASN A 65 10.48 -0.19 -19.36
C ASN A 65 11.73 0.41 -20.02
N ASP A 66 12.87 -0.28 -19.93
CA ASP A 66 14.15 0.18 -20.49
C ASP A 66 14.20 0.06 -22.03
N PHE A 67 13.24 -0.63 -22.66
CA PHE A 67 13.19 -0.87 -24.11
C PHE A 67 12.42 0.19 -24.92
N THR A 68 12.10 1.37 -24.37
CA THR A 68 11.32 2.43 -25.06
C THR A 68 9.92 2.00 -25.55
N LEU A 69 9.43 0.81 -25.15
CA LEU A 69 8.10 0.30 -25.50
C LEU A 69 6.97 0.93 -24.68
N VAL A 70 7.32 1.84 -23.78
CA VAL A 70 6.42 2.41 -22.79
C VAL A 70 6.49 3.93 -22.90
N PRO A 71 5.36 4.60 -23.20
CA PRO A 71 5.27 6.05 -23.20
C PRO A 71 5.86 6.69 -21.93
N ARG A 72 6.47 7.87 -22.08
CA ARG A 72 6.98 8.65 -20.93
C ARG A 72 5.88 8.87 -19.89
N ASP A 73 4.65 9.10 -20.38
CA ASP A 73 3.42 9.33 -19.62
C ASP A 73 2.66 8.07 -19.18
N TRP A 74 3.31 6.89 -19.16
CA TRP A 74 2.70 5.64 -18.67
C TRP A 74 2.06 5.76 -17.28
N GLY A 75 2.46 6.77 -16.50
CA GLY A 75 1.93 7.08 -15.19
C GLY A 75 2.77 6.49 -14.07
N GLY A 76 2.14 6.27 -12.92
CA GLY A 76 2.83 5.87 -11.69
C GLY A 76 3.25 7.06 -10.83
N PHE A 77 2.38 8.07 -10.71
CA PHE A 77 2.61 9.24 -9.87
C PHE A 77 2.43 8.92 -8.38
N VAL A 78 3.34 9.41 -7.54
CA VAL A 78 3.21 9.22 -6.09
C VAL A 78 2.17 10.16 -5.45
N TYR A 79 1.88 11.31 -6.07
CA TYR A 79 0.96 12.32 -5.54
C TYR A 79 -0.37 11.77 -5.00
N PRO A 80 -1.18 10.99 -5.74
CA PRO A 80 -2.45 10.46 -5.23
C PRO A 80 -2.30 9.52 -4.03
N TRP A 81 -1.12 8.90 -3.84
CA TRP A 81 -0.82 8.10 -2.66
C TRP A 81 -0.56 8.96 -1.43
N ILE A 82 0.30 9.97 -1.58
CA ILE A 82 0.64 10.91 -0.51
C ILE A 82 -0.62 11.68 -0.08
N GLU A 83 -1.41 12.15 -1.05
CA GLU A 83 -2.66 12.85 -0.79
C GLU A 83 -3.66 12.00 0.02
N ALA A 84 -3.85 10.74 -0.37
CA ALA A 84 -4.74 9.84 0.35
C ALA A 84 -4.24 9.52 1.76
N LEU A 85 -2.93 9.32 1.94
CA LEU A 85 -2.33 9.07 3.25
C LEU A 85 -2.45 10.29 4.17
N ALA A 86 -2.20 11.48 3.63
CA ALA A 86 -2.30 12.75 4.34
C ALA A 86 -3.74 13.05 4.77
N LYS A 87 -4.71 12.91 3.86
CA LYS A 87 -6.15 13.13 4.15
C LYS A 87 -6.66 12.24 5.28
N ASN A 88 -6.13 11.03 5.40
CA ASN A 88 -6.53 10.09 6.46
C ASN A 88 -5.61 10.14 7.69
N LYS A 89 -4.70 11.12 7.79
CA LYS A 89 -3.78 11.33 8.91
C LYS A 89 -2.99 10.08 9.29
N VAL A 90 -2.58 9.29 8.29
CA VAL A 90 -1.79 8.07 8.53
C VAL A 90 -0.43 8.48 9.08
N GLY A 91 0.01 7.87 10.17
CA GLY A 91 1.30 8.17 10.80
C GLY A 91 2.50 7.56 10.07
N LEU A 92 2.66 7.88 8.78
CA LEU A 92 3.69 7.32 7.91
C LEU A 92 5.09 7.76 8.37
N GLU A 93 5.97 6.79 8.56
CA GLU A 93 7.36 6.99 8.97
C GLU A 93 8.34 6.70 7.83
N GLU A 94 7.95 5.87 6.86
CA GLU A 94 8.82 5.44 5.77
C GLU A 94 8.06 5.25 4.45
N LEU A 95 8.58 5.83 3.37
CA LEU A 95 8.06 5.67 2.01
C LEU A 95 9.22 5.29 1.08
N ARG A 96 9.10 4.10 0.47
CA ARG A 96 10.09 3.56 -0.46
C ARG A 96 9.47 3.50 -1.86
N LEU A 97 10.05 4.25 -2.77
CA LEU A 97 9.57 4.34 -4.15
C LEU A 97 10.59 3.69 -5.08
N LYS A 98 10.11 2.84 -5.99
CA LYS A 98 10.95 2.24 -7.04
C LYS A 98 10.24 2.38 -8.38
N ARG A 99 10.87 3.09 -9.33
CA ARG A 99 10.31 3.34 -10.67
C ARG A 99 8.91 3.99 -10.62
N ILE A 100 8.77 4.96 -9.72
CA ILE A 100 7.59 5.78 -9.49
C ILE A 100 7.97 7.22 -9.84
N VAL A 101 7.04 7.96 -10.45
CA VAL A 101 7.22 9.37 -10.80
C VAL A 101 6.93 10.22 -9.58
N VAL A 102 7.86 11.13 -9.25
CA VAL A 102 7.78 12.04 -8.11
C VAL A 102 7.87 13.46 -8.66
N SER A 103 6.90 14.30 -8.31
CA SER A 103 6.88 15.74 -8.63
C SER A 103 7.24 16.57 -7.40
N ASP A 104 7.67 17.80 -7.59
CA ASP A 104 8.00 18.72 -6.48
C ASP A 104 6.78 18.98 -5.58
N GLU A 105 5.59 19.12 -6.17
CA GLU A 105 4.32 19.24 -5.43
C GLU A 105 4.09 18.05 -4.49
N SER A 106 4.46 16.85 -4.93
CA SER A 106 4.32 15.64 -4.12
C SER A 106 5.30 15.60 -2.96
N LEU A 107 6.51 16.15 -3.13
CA LEU A 107 7.51 16.28 -2.07
C LEU A 107 7.13 17.36 -1.06
N ASP A 108 6.60 18.50 -1.51
CA ASP A 108 6.09 19.56 -0.66
C ASP A 108 4.88 19.08 0.18
N LEU A 109 3.94 18.35 -0.44
CA LEU A 109 2.84 17.76 0.32
C LEU A 109 3.33 16.74 1.35
N LEU A 110 4.33 15.94 1.00
CA LEU A 110 4.92 14.93 1.89
C LEU A 110 5.59 15.59 3.10
N SER A 111 6.39 16.64 2.88
CA SER A 111 7.11 17.33 3.96
C SER A 111 6.15 18.01 4.94
N ARG A 112 5.06 18.61 4.44
CA ARG A 112 4.04 19.27 5.27
C ARG A 112 3.16 18.27 6.03
N SER A 113 2.88 17.11 5.44
CA SER A 113 1.92 16.15 6.01
C SER A 113 2.53 15.19 7.02
N PHE A 114 3.82 14.84 6.88
CA PHE A 114 4.45 13.78 7.67
C PHE A 114 5.71 14.28 8.38
N VAL A 115 5.54 14.89 9.56
CA VAL A 115 6.65 15.44 10.37
C VAL A 115 7.63 14.40 10.92
N ASN A 116 7.17 13.16 11.13
CA ASN A 116 7.97 12.06 11.68
C ASN A 116 8.62 11.18 10.59
N PHE A 117 8.68 11.68 9.36
CA PHE A 117 9.13 10.90 8.22
C PHE A 117 10.65 10.69 8.25
N LYS A 118 11.09 9.43 8.43
CA LYS A 118 12.50 9.05 8.38
C LYS A 118 12.88 8.87 6.91
N SER A 119 13.56 9.86 6.34
CA SER A 119 13.81 9.95 4.91
C SER A 119 14.62 8.76 4.38
N LYS A 120 13.99 7.92 3.55
CA LYS A 120 14.64 7.00 2.61
C LYS A 120 13.96 7.07 1.25
N VAL A 121 13.78 8.28 0.72
CA VAL A 121 13.39 8.47 -0.67
C VAL A 121 14.67 8.33 -1.49
N LYS A 122 14.82 7.20 -2.20
CA LYS A 122 15.76 7.12 -3.34
C LYS A 122 14.95 7.38 -4.60
N PRO A 123 14.76 8.64 -5.02
CA PRO A 123 14.16 8.90 -6.33
C PRO A 123 15.13 8.32 -7.37
N LEU A 124 14.66 7.34 -8.15
CA LEU A 124 15.48 6.77 -9.22
C LEU A 124 15.40 7.59 -10.51
N PHE A 125 14.50 8.58 -10.58
CA PHE A 125 14.37 9.44 -11.75
C PHE A 125 13.87 10.81 -11.29
N TYR A 126 14.74 11.83 -11.38
CA TYR A 126 14.30 13.22 -11.50
C TYR A 126 13.69 13.32 -12.91
N ALA A 127 12.39 13.57 -13.00
CA ALA A 127 11.80 14.08 -14.22
C ALA A 127 11.91 15.60 -14.12
N CYS A 128 12.97 16.17 -14.70
CA CYS A 128 12.91 17.52 -15.25
C CYS A 128 12.12 17.47 -16.55
#